data_AF-A0A1I4YXY1-F1
#
_entry.id   AF-A0A1I4YXY1-F1
#
_cell.length_a   1.000
_cell.length_b   1.000
_cell.length_c   1.000
_cell.angle_alpha   90.00
_cell.angle_beta   90.00
_cell.angle_gamma   90.00
#
_symmetry.space_group_name_H-M   'P 1'
#
loop_
_entity.id
_entity.type
_entity.pdbx_description
1 polymer ?
#
loop_
_entity_poly.entity_id
_entity_poly.type
_entity_poly.pdbx_seq_one_letter_code
_entity_poly.pdbx_strand_id
1 'polypeptide(L)'
;MVSFCLSTGIVVSCLVFYSRYFNGPISTDIDDWAGFATFCGFSLSLISIIFIFMTYRSQQELSSILQFESFFFQWLEMHNSIYNECKADIEKYYDEVVSIFISNSNDLMPVEFERDLDNGKSRHLMRYYRHLYQLYKYIYLSEVLTSNKKKKKYYDIIQAQMGDKELFVVLYLLLGDKRKTEEKALKGILYYELLDEAHLFKNIYYPKESSNFKEFERLMRNVFVETRDSFYYLTDNTCDISQGEENLYLIK
;
A
#
# COMPACT_ATOMS: atom_id res chain seq x y z
N MET A 1 16.87 20.33 8.68
CA MET A 1 18.03 21.05 8.12
C MET A 1 17.77 22.55 7.99
N VAL A 2 16.78 23.00 7.20
CA VAL A 2 16.46 24.44 7.02
C VAL A 2 16.18 25.19 8.33
N SER A 3 15.40 24.59 9.23
CA SER A 3 15.09 25.18 10.55
C SER A 3 16.34 25.38 11.43
N PHE A 4 17.29 24.44 11.37
CA PHE A 4 18.55 24.50 12.10
C PHE A 4 19.47 25.59 11.53
N CYS A 5 19.48 25.77 10.21
CA CYS A 5 20.23 26.84 9.54
C CYS A 5 19.66 28.23 9.85
N LEU A 6 18.33 28.37 9.94
CA LEU A 6 17.67 29.63 10.30
C LEU A 6 17.91 30.02 11.76
N SER A 7 17.82 29.06 12.69
CA SER A 7 18.09 29.33 14.10
C SER A 7 19.55 29.69 14.35
N THR A 8 20.49 28.97 13.72
CA THR A 8 21.93 29.28 13.80
C THR A 8 22.27 30.64 13.17
N GLY A 9 21.68 30.99 12.03
CA GLY A 9 21.90 32.28 11.39
C GLY A 9 21.48 33.47 12.25
N ILE A 10 20.38 33.34 13.00
CA ILE A 10 19.89 34.41 13.88
C ILE A 10 20.75 34.53 15.15
N VAL A 11 21.16 33.42 15.75
CA VAL A 11 22.11 33.41 16.88
C VAL A 11 23.44 34.05 16.47
N VAL A 12 23.95 33.73 15.28
CA VAL A 12 25.15 34.36 14.71
C VAL A 12 24.94 35.85 14.49
N SER A 13 23.76 36.29 14.04
CA SER A 13 23.47 37.72 13.87
C SER A 13 23.45 38.47 15.22
N CYS A 14 22.95 37.86 16.30
CA CYS A 14 23.00 38.43 17.64
C CYS A 14 24.46 38.57 18.15
N LEU A 15 25.31 37.58 17.87
CA LEU A 15 26.73 37.61 18.22
C LEU A 15 27.50 38.66 17.41
N VAL A 16 27.19 38.81 16.11
CA VAL A 16 27.77 39.84 15.26
C VAL A 16 27.32 41.25 15.67
N PHE A 17 26.05 41.41 16.06
CA PHE A 17 25.53 42.67 16.56
C PHE A 17 26.17 43.06 17.90
N TYR A 18 26.35 42.08 18.80
CA TYR A 18 27.13 42.24 20.03
C TYR A 18 28.56 42.69 19.72
N SER A 19 29.27 41.98 18.84
CA SER A 19 30.65 42.35 18.47
C SER A 19 30.75 43.75 17.86
N ARG A 20 29.75 44.21 17.08
CA ARG A 20 29.77 45.54 16.47
C ARG A 20 29.56 46.68 17.46
N TYR A 21 28.66 46.54 18.43
CA TYR A 21 28.37 47.57 19.43
C TYR A 21 29.37 47.58 20.59
N PHE A 22 29.93 46.42 20.94
CA PHE A 22 30.85 46.26 22.08
C PHE A 22 32.32 46.15 21.65
N ASN A 23 32.74 46.79 20.56
CA ASN A 23 34.14 46.84 20.11
C ASN A 23 35.00 47.74 21.03
N GLY A 24 35.15 47.36 22.30
CA GLY A 24 35.86 48.10 23.35
C GLY A 24 35.60 47.53 24.77
N PRO A 25 35.97 48.24 25.86
CA PRO A 25 35.53 47.86 27.21
C PRO A 25 33.99 47.84 27.26
N ILE A 26 33.45 46.95 28.10
CA ILE A 26 31.99 46.75 28.26
C ILE A 26 31.28 48.11 28.35
N SER A 27 30.33 48.39 27.44
CA SER A 27 29.61 49.67 27.43
C SER A 27 28.94 49.90 28.79
N THR A 28 29.18 51.07 29.36
CA THR A 28 28.57 51.52 30.61
C THR A 28 27.25 52.27 30.37
N ASP A 29 26.89 52.51 29.11
CA ASP A 29 25.66 53.21 28.75
C ASP A 29 24.48 52.24 28.69
N ILE A 30 23.39 52.61 29.35
CA ILE A 30 22.18 51.79 29.44
C ILE A 30 21.43 51.70 28.09
N ASP A 31 21.58 52.72 27.24
CA ASP A 31 20.89 52.79 25.95
C ASP A 31 21.42 51.73 24.96
N ASP A 32 22.73 51.43 24.99
CA ASP A 32 23.35 50.37 24.18
C ASP A 32 22.82 48.98 24.57
N TRP A 33 22.70 48.72 25.87
CA TRP A 33 22.13 47.48 26.40
C TRP A 33 20.66 47.34 26.06
N ALA A 34 19.88 48.44 26.10
CA ALA A 34 18.48 48.45 25.69
C ALA A 34 18.30 48.15 24.20
N GLY A 35 19.16 48.71 23.33
CA GLY A 35 19.17 48.43 21.89
C GLY A 35 19.48 46.95 21.59
N PHE A 36 20.51 46.39 22.22
CA PHE A 36 20.86 44.97 22.09
C PHE A 36 19.74 44.03 22.58
N ALA A 37 19.15 44.33 23.74
CA ALA A 37 18.05 43.54 24.29
C ALA A 37 16.81 43.56 23.36
N THR A 38 16.51 44.71 22.77
CA THR A 38 15.39 44.87 21.82
C THR A 38 15.62 44.04 20.55
N PHE A 39 16.83 44.08 19.98
CA PHE A 39 17.21 43.27 18.82
C PHE A 39 17.10 41.77 19.11
N CYS A 40 17.62 41.32 20.25
CA CYS A 40 17.53 39.92 20.68
C CYS A 40 16.06 39.49 20.88
N GLY A 41 15.25 40.33 21.53
CA GLY A 41 13.83 40.05 21.76
C GLY A 41 13.03 39.89 20.46
N PHE A 42 13.24 40.79 19.49
CA PHE A 42 12.61 40.69 18.16
C PHE A 42 13.08 39.45 17.38
N SER A 43 14.37 39.15 17.45
CA SER A 43 14.94 37.98 16.77
C SER A 43 14.38 36.67 17.32
N LEU A 44 14.25 36.56 18.64
CA LEU A 44 13.67 35.38 19.31
C LEU A 44 12.17 35.23 19.05
N SER A 45 11.41 36.32 19.01
CA SER A 45 9.97 36.26 18.70
C SER A 45 9.73 35.80 17.26
N LEU A 46 10.54 36.26 16.30
CA LEU A 46 10.48 35.82 14.90
C LEU A 46 10.80 34.33 14.76
N ILE A 47 11.83 33.83 15.46
CA ILE A 47 12.14 32.38 15.52
C ILE A 47 10.95 31.59 16.08
N SER A 48 10.33 32.07 17.16
CA SER A 48 9.20 31.41 17.79
C SER A 48 8.03 31.24 16.81
N ILE A 49 7.70 32.29 16.06
CA ILE A 49 6.62 32.25 15.05
C ILE A 49 6.94 31.22 13.95
N ILE A 50 8.19 31.19 13.46
CA ILE A 50 8.62 30.20 12.46
C ILE A 50 8.46 28.78 13.00
N PHE A 51 8.89 28.52 14.24
CA PHE A 51 8.75 27.20 14.85
C PHE A 51 7.30 26.79 15.05
N ILE A 52 6.43 27.71 15.47
CA ILE A 52 4.99 27.45 15.60
C ILE A 52 4.41 27.05 14.25
N PHE A 53 4.73 27.80 13.18
CA PHE A 53 4.24 27.48 11.84
C PHE A 53 4.73 26.12 11.33
N MET A 54 6.03 25.80 11.53
CA MET A 54 6.58 24.49 11.16
C MET A 54 5.94 23.35 11.95
N THR A 55 5.73 23.56 13.24
CA THR A 55 5.08 22.58 14.13
C THR A 55 3.64 22.36 13.70
N TYR A 56 2.89 23.43 13.43
CA TYR A 56 1.51 23.37 12.96
C TYR A 56 1.39 22.56 11.66
N ARG A 57 2.26 22.84 10.68
CA ARG A 57 2.29 22.07 9.42
C ARG A 57 2.58 20.60 9.65
N SER A 58 3.58 20.28 10.48
CA SER A 58 3.92 18.90 10.82
C SER A 58 2.77 18.20 11.57
N GLN A 59 2.05 18.90 12.43
CA GLN A 59 0.88 18.37 13.13
C GLN A 59 -0.28 18.10 12.19
N GLN A 60 -0.49 18.96 11.20
CA GLN A 60 -1.53 18.75 10.18
C GLN A 60 -1.26 17.48 9.35
N GLU A 61 0.00 17.30 8.90
CA GLU A 61 0.43 16.09 8.20
C GLU A 61 0.25 14.85 9.08
N LEU A 62 0.69 14.88 10.34
CA LEU A 62 0.52 13.78 11.29
C LEU A 62 -0.96 13.47 11.54
N SER A 63 -1.81 14.49 11.69
CA SER A 63 -3.24 14.32 11.89
C SER A 63 -3.89 13.61 10.69
N SER A 64 -3.52 13.97 9.46
CA SER A 64 -4.04 13.32 8.26
C SER A 64 -3.67 11.84 8.19
N ILE A 65 -2.45 11.49 8.62
CA ILE A 65 -1.97 10.11 8.71
C ILE A 65 -2.78 9.35 9.77
N LEU A 66 -2.95 9.93 10.96
CA LEU A 66 -3.71 9.29 12.04
C LEU A 66 -5.17 9.05 11.66
N GLN A 67 -5.81 10.00 10.96
CA GLN A 67 -7.16 9.83 10.44
C GLN A 67 -7.22 8.68 9.43
N PHE A 68 -6.29 8.65 8.47
CA PHE A 68 -6.19 7.54 7.53
C PHE A 68 -6.02 6.20 8.25
N GLU A 69 -5.09 6.10 9.21
CA GLU A 69 -4.83 4.86 9.95
C GLU A 69 -6.06 4.41 10.75
N SER A 70 -6.75 5.34 11.41
CA SER A 70 -7.99 5.03 12.14
C SER A 70 -9.06 4.44 11.22
N PHE A 71 -9.30 5.05 10.05
CA PHE A 71 -10.27 4.52 9.09
C PHE A 71 -9.80 3.19 8.51
N PHE A 72 -8.52 3.06 8.16
CA PHE A 72 -7.95 1.81 7.67
C PHE A 72 -8.18 0.65 8.65
N PHE A 73 -7.87 0.84 9.94
CA PHE A 73 -8.06 -0.21 10.94
C PHE A 73 -9.53 -0.52 11.21
N GLN A 74 -10.42 0.48 11.14
CA GLN A 74 -11.86 0.25 11.21
C GLN A 74 -12.37 -0.60 10.04
N TRP A 75 -11.91 -0.31 8.82
CA TRP A 75 -12.24 -1.11 7.64
C TRP A 75 -11.64 -2.52 7.75
N LEU A 76 -10.42 -2.66 8.27
CA LEU A 76 -9.80 -3.97 8.48
C LEU A 76 -10.58 -4.81 9.52
N GLU A 77 -11.04 -4.19 10.60
CA GLU A 77 -11.88 -4.85 11.59
C GLU A 77 -13.23 -5.30 10.99
N MET A 78 -13.87 -4.45 10.19
CA MET A 78 -15.08 -4.82 9.45
C MET A 78 -14.84 -5.96 8.47
N HIS A 79 -13.68 -5.96 7.79
CA HIS A 79 -13.26 -7.04 6.91
C HIS A 79 -13.13 -8.36 7.68
N ASN A 80 -12.47 -8.34 8.85
CA ASN A 80 -12.31 -9.51 9.71
C ASN A 80 -13.65 -10.05 10.24
N SER A 81 -14.60 -9.16 10.54
CA SER A 81 -15.98 -9.57 10.86
C SER A 81 -16.63 -10.32 9.70
N ILE A 82 -16.53 -9.79 8.48
CA ILE A 82 -17.07 -10.42 7.27
C ILE A 82 -16.37 -11.76 6.99
N TYR A 83 -15.05 -11.83 7.17
CA TYR A 83 -14.28 -13.08 7.05
C TYR A 83 -14.79 -14.14 8.02
N ASN A 84 -14.97 -13.78 9.30
CA ASN A 84 -15.47 -14.73 10.31
C ASN A 84 -16.87 -15.26 9.96
N GLU A 85 -17.73 -14.43 9.36
CA GLU A 85 -19.05 -14.86 8.86
C GLU A 85 -18.97 -15.77 7.64
N CYS A 86 -17.98 -15.61 6.75
CA CYS A 86 -17.86 -16.39 5.51
C CYS A 86 -16.77 -17.46 5.53
N LYS A 87 -16.06 -17.65 6.64
CA LYS A 87 -14.92 -18.58 6.73
C LYS A 87 -15.27 -20.00 6.31
N ALA A 88 -16.40 -20.53 6.77
CA ALA A 88 -16.88 -21.86 6.39
C ALA A 88 -17.20 -21.95 4.90
N ASP A 89 -17.76 -20.88 4.31
CA ASP A 89 -18.02 -20.80 2.87
C ASP A 89 -16.70 -20.77 2.07
N ILE A 90 -15.67 -20.07 2.57
CA ILE A 90 -14.34 -20.02 1.94
C ILE A 90 -13.71 -21.42 1.95
N GLU A 91 -13.71 -22.10 3.09
CA GLU A 91 -13.15 -23.44 3.22
C GLU A 91 -13.88 -24.44 2.31
N LYS A 92 -15.22 -24.41 2.33
CA LYS A 92 -16.05 -25.26 1.48
C LYS A 92 -15.82 -24.99 -0.01
N TYR A 93 -15.81 -23.73 -0.42
CA TYR A 93 -15.61 -23.35 -1.83
C TYR A 93 -14.20 -23.71 -2.32
N TYR A 94 -13.20 -23.57 -1.45
CA TYR A 94 -11.86 -24.04 -1.77
C TYR A 94 -11.85 -25.55 -2.02
N ASP A 95 -12.40 -26.35 -1.09
CA ASP A 95 -12.35 -27.81 -1.18
C ASP A 95 -13.19 -28.33 -2.37
N GLU A 96 -14.38 -27.77 -2.63
CA GLU A 96 -15.31 -28.25 -3.66
C GLU A 96 -15.03 -27.72 -5.07
N VAL A 97 -14.43 -26.54 -5.22
CA VAL A 97 -14.28 -25.87 -6.53
C VAL A 97 -12.81 -25.62 -6.82
N VAL A 98 -12.14 -24.83 -5.98
CA VAL A 98 -10.79 -24.33 -6.28
C VAL A 98 -9.76 -25.46 -6.31
N SER A 99 -9.84 -26.40 -5.37
CA SER A 99 -8.88 -27.51 -5.27
C SER A 99 -8.98 -28.46 -6.47
N ILE A 100 -10.20 -28.76 -6.92
CA ILE A 100 -10.47 -29.61 -8.08
C ILE A 100 -9.97 -28.91 -9.35
N PHE A 101 -10.23 -27.62 -9.46
CA PHE A 101 -9.82 -26.82 -10.60
C PHE A 101 -8.29 -26.73 -10.73
N ILE A 102 -7.59 -26.46 -9.62
CA ILE A 102 -6.12 -26.51 -9.57
C ILE A 102 -5.59 -27.92 -9.91
N SER A 103 -6.35 -28.97 -9.56
CA SER A 103 -5.93 -30.36 -9.76
C SER A 103 -6.24 -30.91 -11.16
N ASN A 104 -7.13 -30.31 -11.94
CA ASN A 104 -7.56 -30.81 -13.26
C ASN A 104 -7.03 -29.99 -14.45
N SER A 105 -6.08 -29.10 -14.20
CA SER A 105 -5.60 -28.01 -15.04
C SER A 105 -4.79 -28.41 -16.30
N ASN A 106 -5.40 -29.18 -17.21
CA ASN A 106 -4.83 -29.36 -18.55
C ASN A 106 -5.18 -28.21 -19.51
N ASP A 107 -6.23 -27.42 -19.24
CA ASP A 107 -6.62 -26.24 -20.04
C ASP A 107 -7.31 -25.19 -19.15
N LEU A 108 -6.53 -24.34 -18.47
CA LEU A 108 -7.08 -23.19 -17.72
C LEU A 108 -7.48 -22.07 -18.67
N MET A 109 -8.75 -22.00 -19.06
CA MET A 109 -9.28 -20.83 -19.77
C MET A 109 -10.05 -19.91 -18.81
N PRO A 110 -9.76 -18.58 -18.79
CA PRO A 110 -10.51 -17.59 -18.01
C PRO A 110 -12.04 -17.68 -18.13
N VAL A 111 -12.52 -18.15 -19.28
CA VAL A 111 -13.95 -18.34 -19.61
C VAL A 111 -14.64 -19.39 -18.73
N GLU A 112 -13.91 -20.40 -18.23
CA GLU A 112 -14.47 -21.43 -17.34
C GLU A 112 -14.73 -20.87 -15.94
N PHE A 113 -13.83 -20.01 -15.43
CA PHE A 113 -14.01 -19.31 -14.16
C PHE A 113 -15.27 -18.44 -14.17
N GLU A 114 -15.54 -17.73 -15.26
CA GLU A 114 -16.73 -16.86 -15.36
C GLU A 114 -18.05 -17.64 -15.32
N ARG A 115 -18.10 -18.85 -15.93
CA ARG A 115 -19.29 -19.71 -15.89
C ARG A 115 -19.52 -20.31 -14.50
N ASP A 116 -18.47 -20.79 -13.86
CA ASP A 116 -18.57 -21.43 -12.54
C ASP A 116 -18.93 -20.40 -11.44
N LEU A 117 -18.42 -19.17 -11.56
CA LEU A 117 -18.80 -18.06 -10.70
C LEU A 117 -20.30 -17.71 -10.79
N ASP A 118 -20.90 -17.86 -11.99
CA ASP A 118 -22.30 -17.56 -12.23
C ASP A 118 -23.25 -18.66 -11.67
N ASN A 119 -22.77 -19.91 -11.56
CA ASN A 119 -23.55 -21.07 -11.12
C ASN A 119 -23.52 -21.34 -9.59
N GLY A 120 -22.53 -20.80 -8.85
CA GLY A 120 -22.26 -21.16 -7.45
C GLY A 120 -22.19 -19.99 -6.45
N LYS A 121 -22.90 -18.88 -6.69
CA LYS A 121 -22.79 -17.66 -5.88
C LYS A 121 -23.19 -17.86 -4.41
N SER A 122 -22.21 -17.98 -3.49
CA SER A 122 -22.45 -17.54 -2.12
C SER A 122 -22.42 -16.01 -2.09
N ARG A 123 -23.55 -15.40 -1.72
CA ARG A 123 -23.67 -13.95 -1.48
C ARG A 123 -22.62 -13.48 -0.46
N HIS A 124 -22.24 -14.34 0.47
CA HIS A 124 -21.25 -14.03 1.52
C HIS A 124 -19.83 -13.91 0.94
N LEU A 125 -19.41 -14.83 0.07
CA LEU A 125 -18.10 -14.78 -0.61
C LEU A 125 -17.96 -13.52 -1.47
N MET A 126 -19.00 -13.18 -2.23
CA MET A 126 -18.96 -11.98 -3.07
C MET A 126 -18.96 -10.70 -2.24
N ARG A 127 -19.66 -10.67 -1.10
CA ARG A 127 -19.60 -9.55 -0.16
C ARG A 127 -18.19 -9.40 0.42
N TYR A 128 -17.58 -10.51 0.83
CA TYR A 128 -16.20 -10.55 1.33
C TYR A 128 -15.21 -10.02 0.29
N TYR A 129 -15.25 -10.54 -0.95
CA TYR A 129 -14.36 -10.14 -2.03
C TYR A 129 -14.50 -8.65 -2.41
N ARG A 130 -15.74 -8.14 -2.47
CA ARG A 130 -16.00 -6.71 -2.68
C ARG A 130 -15.46 -5.85 -1.55
N HIS A 131 -15.54 -6.34 -0.31
CA HIS A 131 -15.01 -5.61 0.83
C HIS A 131 -13.49 -5.54 0.78
N LEU A 132 -12.82 -6.65 0.44
CA LEU A 132 -11.38 -6.67 0.20
C LEU A 132 -10.99 -5.66 -0.89
N TYR A 133 -11.71 -5.64 -2.01
CA TYR A 133 -11.52 -4.64 -3.08
C TYR A 133 -11.57 -3.20 -2.54
N GLN A 134 -12.59 -2.86 -1.74
CA GLN A 134 -12.70 -1.50 -1.21
C GLN A 134 -11.56 -1.14 -0.26
N LEU A 135 -11.05 -2.11 0.52
CA LEU A 135 -9.92 -1.91 1.42
C LEU A 135 -8.64 -1.60 0.63
N TYR A 136 -8.31 -2.39 -0.40
CA TYR A 136 -7.16 -2.12 -1.27
C TYR A 136 -7.31 -0.80 -2.04
N LYS A 137 -8.52 -0.51 -2.53
CA LYS A 137 -8.85 0.75 -3.20
C LYS A 137 -8.64 1.96 -2.28
N TYR A 138 -9.04 1.85 -1.01
CA TYR A 138 -8.86 2.91 -0.03
C TYR A 138 -7.38 3.27 0.17
N ILE A 139 -6.51 2.27 0.28
CA ILE A 139 -5.06 2.48 0.37
C ILE A 139 -4.51 3.11 -0.91
N TYR A 140 -4.93 2.60 -2.07
CA TYR A 140 -4.41 3.05 -3.36
C TYR A 140 -4.75 4.51 -3.67
N LEU A 141 -6.00 4.90 -3.42
CA LEU A 141 -6.51 6.25 -3.70
C LEU A 141 -6.15 7.28 -2.63
N SER A 142 -5.58 6.86 -1.50
CA SER A 142 -5.21 7.75 -0.40
C SER A 142 -4.14 8.75 -0.81
N GLU A 143 -4.47 10.04 -0.76
CA GLU A 143 -3.54 11.15 -1.05
C GLU A 143 -2.46 11.30 0.04
N VAL A 144 -2.73 10.77 1.24
CA VAL A 144 -1.79 10.77 2.38
C VAL A 144 -0.62 9.81 2.12
N LEU A 145 -0.86 8.74 1.37
CA LEU A 145 0.12 7.70 1.05
C LEU A 145 0.82 8.01 -0.28
N THR A 146 1.70 9.01 -0.27
CA THR A 146 2.40 9.51 -1.47
C THR A 146 3.43 8.55 -2.06
N SER A 147 3.91 7.57 -1.29
CA SER A 147 4.95 6.64 -1.73
C SER A 147 4.48 5.19 -1.71
N ASN A 148 4.86 4.39 -2.69
CA ASN A 148 4.55 2.96 -2.75
C ASN A 148 5.07 2.19 -1.53
N LYS A 149 6.20 2.61 -0.94
CA LYS A 149 6.71 2.01 0.31
C LYS A 149 5.73 2.18 1.48
N LYS A 150 5.05 3.33 1.59
CA LYS A 150 4.03 3.56 2.61
C LYS A 150 2.77 2.74 2.35
N LYS A 151 2.32 2.64 1.09
CA LYS A 151 1.18 1.79 0.71
C LYS A 151 1.45 0.32 1.02
N LYS A 152 2.64 -0.16 0.65
CA LYS A 152 3.10 -1.54 0.89
C LYS A 152 2.99 -1.97 2.35
N LYS A 153 3.35 -1.09 3.30
CA LYS A 153 3.15 -1.35 4.74
C LYS A 153 1.72 -1.81 5.07
N TYR A 154 0.70 -1.19 4.48
CA TYR A 154 -0.70 -1.52 4.74
C TYR A 154 -1.17 -2.74 3.95
N TYR A 155 -0.67 -2.94 2.73
CA TYR A 155 -0.90 -4.17 1.96
C TYR A 155 -0.34 -5.40 2.68
N ASP A 156 0.88 -5.30 3.23
CA ASP A 156 1.53 -6.37 3.99
C ASP A 156 0.72 -6.72 5.26
N ILE A 157 0.10 -5.74 5.92
CA ILE A 157 -0.76 -5.99 7.09
C ILE A 157 -1.99 -6.81 6.69
N ILE A 158 -2.64 -6.48 5.57
CA ILE A 158 -3.80 -7.24 5.08
C ILE A 158 -3.37 -8.66 4.72
N GLN A 159 -2.31 -8.79 3.92
CA GLN A 159 -1.80 -10.08 3.46
C GLN A 159 -1.39 -10.99 4.62
N ALA A 160 -0.80 -10.44 5.68
CA ALA A 160 -0.39 -11.22 6.86
C ALA A 160 -1.58 -11.81 7.64
N GLN A 161 -2.79 -11.30 7.45
CA GLN A 161 -4.01 -11.81 8.09
C GLN A 161 -4.73 -12.86 7.23
N MET A 162 -4.36 -13.01 5.95
CA MET A 162 -5.01 -13.90 5.01
C MET A 162 -4.39 -15.30 5.03
N GLY A 163 -5.23 -16.33 5.02
CA GLY A 163 -4.79 -17.73 4.90
C GLY A 163 -4.58 -18.18 3.46
N ASP A 164 -3.87 -19.29 3.25
CA ASP A 164 -3.60 -19.82 1.90
C ASP A 164 -4.87 -20.14 1.12
N LYS A 165 -5.83 -20.87 1.73
CA LYS A 165 -7.12 -21.20 1.11
C LYS A 165 -7.90 -19.96 0.70
N GLU A 166 -7.88 -18.93 1.55
CA GLU A 166 -8.53 -17.65 1.30
C GLU A 166 -7.88 -16.92 0.13
N LEU A 167 -6.55 -16.88 0.06
CA LEU A 167 -5.82 -16.29 -1.07
C LEU A 167 -6.16 -17.00 -2.39
N PHE A 168 -6.24 -18.33 -2.40
CA PHE A 168 -6.65 -19.11 -3.56
C PHE A 168 -8.09 -18.82 -4.01
N VAL A 169 -9.02 -18.71 -3.05
CA VAL A 169 -10.41 -18.34 -3.35
C VAL A 169 -10.48 -16.93 -3.93
N VAL A 170 -9.78 -15.95 -3.33
CA VAL A 170 -9.73 -14.57 -3.84
C VAL A 170 -9.16 -14.53 -5.26
N LEU A 171 -8.11 -15.29 -5.52
CA LEU A 171 -7.51 -15.41 -6.84
C LEU A 171 -8.51 -15.99 -7.86
N TYR A 172 -9.20 -17.07 -7.51
CA TYR A 172 -10.22 -17.68 -8.36
C TYR A 172 -11.35 -16.70 -8.68
N LEU A 173 -11.86 -16.00 -7.65
CA LEU A 173 -12.90 -14.98 -7.80
C LEU A 173 -12.45 -13.81 -8.69
N LEU A 174 -11.18 -13.40 -8.58
CA LEU A 174 -10.59 -12.34 -9.40
C LEU A 174 -10.51 -12.73 -10.87
N LEU A 175 -10.06 -13.95 -11.16
CA LEU A 175 -9.95 -14.45 -12.53
C LEU A 175 -11.33 -14.57 -13.20
N GLY A 176 -12.38 -14.90 -12.44
CA GLY A 176 -13.77 -14.96 -12.91
C GLY A 176 -14.56 -13.65 -12.85
N ASP A 177 -14.04 -12.55 -12.27
CA ASP A 177 -14.78 -11.29 -12.21
C ASP A 177 -14.70 -10.55 -13.54
N LYS A 178 -15.83 -10.47 -14.25
CA LYS A 178 -15.98 -9.71 -15.50
C LYS A 178 -15.62 -8.23 -15.36
N ARG A 179 -15.66 -7.68 -14.14
CA ARG A 179 -15.33 -6.28 -13.85
C ARG A 179 -13.84 -6.05 -13.58
N LYS A 180 -13.01 -7.08 -13.65
CA LYS A 180 -11.54 -6.95 -13.48
C LYS A 180 -10.92 -5.96 -14.49
N THR A 181 -11.57 -5.77 -15.64
CA THR A 181 -11.18 -4.85 -16.73
C THR A 181 -11.85 -3.47 -16.64
N GLU A 182 -12.64 -3.17 -15.59
CA GLU A 182 -13.30 -1.87 -15.45
C GLU A 182 -12.34 -0.81 -14.85
N GLU A 183 -11.72 0.00 -15.70
CA GLU A 183 -10.76 1.06 -15.34
C GLU A 183 -11.38 2.25 -14.58
N LYS A 184 -12.67 2.52 -14.78
CA LYS A 184 -13.34 3.78 -14.38
C LYS A 184 -13.26 4.07 -12.88
N ALA A 185 -13.11 3.04 -12.05
CA ALA A 185 -13.19 3.16 -10.60
C ALA A 185 -11.84 3.48 -9.91
N LEU A 186 -10.71 3.37 -10.63
CA LEU A 186 -9.34 3.36 -10.06
C LEU A 186 -8.38 4.33 -10.77
N LYS A 187 -8.89 5.44 -11.31
CA LYS A 187 -8.10 6.43 -12.08
C LYS A 187 -7.32 5.81 -13.26
N GLY A 188 -7.88 4.78 -13.91
CA GLY A 188 -7.27 4.15 -15.08
C GLY A 188 -6.48 2.87 -14.80
N ILE A 189 -6.41 2.40 -13.55
CA ILE A 189 -5.78 1.11 -13.20
C ILE A 189 -6.84 0.02 -13.07
N LEU A 190 -6.51 -1.20 -13.47
CA LEU A 190 -7.38 -2.37 -13.36
C LEU A 190 -7.28 -3.00 -11.96
N TYR A 191 -8.34 -3.67 -11.50
CA TYR A 191 -8.31 -4.21 -10.15
C TYR A 191 -7.23 -5.29 -9.97
N TYR A 192 -6.98 -6.10 -10.99
CA TYR A 192 -5.92 -7.10 -10.91
C TYR A 192 -4.52 -6.45 -10.86
N GLU A 193 -4.30 -5.33 -11.57
CA GLU A 193 -3.05 -4.56 -11.51
C GLU A 193 -2.82 -3.98 -10.12
N LEU A 194 -3.89 -3.50 -9.46
CA LEU A 194 -3.81 -3.03 -8.08
C LEU A 194 -3.37 -4.15 -7.13
N LEU A 195 -3.93 -5.35 -7.27
CA LEU A 195 -3.57 -6.49 -6.43
C LEU A 195 -2.16 -7.01 -6.74
N ASP A 196 -1.71 -6.88 -7.99
CA ASP A 196 -0.35 -7.21 -8.42
C ASP A 196 0.68 -6.22 -7.85
N GLU A 197 0.43 -4.91 -7.92
CA GLU A 197 1.28 -3.87 -7.30
C GLU A 197 1.38 -4.09 -5.78
N ALA A 198 0.28 -4.55 -5.17
CA ALA A 198 0.23 -4.86 -3.74
C ALA A 198 0.91 -6.19 -3.37
N HIS A 199 1.40 -6.98 -4.34
CA HIS A 199 2.00 -8.29 -4.12
C HIS A 199 1.11 -9.27 -3.33
N LEU A 200 -0.23 -9.17 -3.46
CA LEU A 200 -1.18 -9.91 -2.62
C LEU A 200 -0.98 -11.43 -2.69
N PHE A 201 -0.68 -11.95 -3.88
CA PHE A 201 -0.58 -13.40 -4.10
C PHE A 201 0.83 -13.95 -3.88
N LYS A 202 1.78 -13.12 -3.45
CA LYS A 202 3.18 -13.48 -3.23
C LYS A 202 3.37 -14.70 -2.31
N ASN A 203 2.53 -14.81 -1.29
CA ASN A 203 2.65 -15.81 -0.23
C ASN A 203 1.75 -17.03 -0.43
N ILE A 204 1.12 -17.20 -1.59
CA ILE A 204 0.37 -18.43 -1.88
C ILE A 204 1.32 -19.63 -1.78
N TYR A 205 1.10 -20.50 -0.80
CA TYR A 205 1.85 -21.75 -0.64
C TYR A 205 1.14 -22.93 -1.30
N TYR A 206 1.91 -23.77 -2.01
CA TYR A 206 1.41 -25.03 -2.56
C TYR A 206 2.47 -26.15 -2.50
N PRO A 207 2.09 -27.42 -2.26
CA PRO A 207 3.03 -28.54 -2.32
C PRO A 207 3.49 -28.81 -3.77
N LYS A 208 4.79 -28.76 -4.03
CA LYS A 208 5.43 -28.81 -5.36
C LYS A 208 5.20 -30.07 -6.22
N GLU A 209 4.35 -31.00 -5.82
CA GLU A 209 4.36 -32.38 -6.32
C GLU A 209 3.35 -32.69 -7.44
N SER A 210 2.48 -31.75 -7.86
CA SER A 210 1.52 -31.99 -8.94
C SER A 210 1.94 -31.37 -10.28
N SER A 211 1.99 -32.18 -11.35
CA SER A 211 2.29 -31.75 -12.72
C SER A 211 1.36 -30.64 -13.23
N ASN A 212 0.13 -30.65 -12.72
CA ASN A 212 -0.97 -29.77 -13.08
C ASN A 212 -0.73 -28.33 -12.58
N PHE A 213 0.17 -28.15 -11.61
CA PHE A 213 0.51 -26.84 -11.08
C PHE A 213 1.44 -26.03 -12.00
N LYS A 214 2.19 -26.65 -12.91
CA LYS A 214 3.09 -25.92 -13.82
C LYS A 214 2.34 -25.01 -14.79
N GLU A 215 1.19 -25.46 -15.29
CA GLU A 215 0.35 -24.63 -16.17
C GLU A 215 -0.33 -23.49 -15.39
N PHE A 216 -0.78 -23.76 -14.16
CA PHE A 216 -1.31 -22.74 -13.27
C PHE A 216 -0.25 -21.68 -12.92
N GLU A 217 0.97 -22.12 -12.61
CA GLU A 217 2.12 -21.24 -12.39
C GLU A 217 2.39 -20.36 -13.63
N ARG A 218 2.41 -20.95 -14.82
CA ARG A 218 2.64 -20.20 -16.07
C ARG A 218 1.57 -19.11 -16.27
N LEU A 219 0.30 -19.44 -16.04
CA LEU A 219 -0.80 -18.47 -16.08
C LEU A 219 -0.58 -17.35 -15.05
N MET A 220 -0.23 -17.69 -13.82
CA MET A 220 0.00 -16.70 -12.75
C MET A 220 1.16 -15.75 -13.08
N ARG A 221 2.26 -16.27 -13.63
CA ARG A 221 3.42 -15.47 -14.05
C ARG A 221 3.11 -14.52 -15.21
N ASN A 222 2.17 -14.91 -16.08
CA ASN A 222 1.74 -14.10 -17.21
C ASN A 222 0.75 -13.00 -16.81
N VAL A 223 -0.14 -13.30 -15.85
CA VAL A 223 -1.17 -12.34 -15.38
C VAL A 223 -0.61 -11.34 -14.36
N PHE A 224 0.28 -11.77 -13.46
CA PHE A 224 0.80 -10.98 -12.34
C PHE A 224 2.29 -10.68 -12.53
N VAL A 225 2.58 -9.67 -13.36
CA VAL A 225 3.94 -9.31 -13.78
C VAL A 225 4.76 -8.76 -12.61
N GLU A 226 4.17 -7.93 -11.75
CA GLU A 226 4.88 -7.32 -10.61
C GLU A 226 5.15 -8.34 -9.48
N THR A 227 4.28 -9.34 -9.32
CA THR A 227 4.43 -10.42 -8.34
C THR A 227 5.27 -11.59 -8.85
N ARG A 228 5.48 -11.70 -10.17
CA ARG A 228 6.13 -12.83 -10.86
C ARG A 228 7.44 -13.30 -10.21
N ASP A 229 8.31 -12.36 -9.86
CA ASP A 229 9.65 -12.68 -9.36
C ASP A 229 9.68 -12.78 -7.81
N SER A 230 8.55 -12.46 -7.17
CA SER A 230 8.39 -12.44 -5.71
C SER A 230 7.72 -13.69 -5.15
N PHE A 231 7.10 -14.53 -5.98
CA PHE A 231 6.50 -15.78 -5.54
C PHE A 231 7.56 -16.71 -4.92
N TYR A 232 7.62 -16.76 -3.59
CA TYR A 232 8.67 -17.45 -2.82
C TYR A 232 8.77 -18.96 -3.09
N TYR A 233 7.74 -19.56 -3.71
CA TYR A 233 7.65 -21.00 -3.94
C TYR A 233 7.64 -21.38 -5.43
N LEU A 234 7.59 -20.41 -6.34
CA LEU A 234 7.55 -20.62 -7.80
C LEU A 234 8.93 -20.56 -8.47
N THR A 235 10.03 -20.34 -7.74
CA THR A 235 11.37 -20.35 -8.36
C THR A 235 11.76 -21.79 -8.72
N ASP A 236 11.32 -22.25 -9.89
CA ASP A 236 12.05 -23.23 -10.69
C ASP A 236 13.11 -22.45 -11.49
N ASN A 237 14.38 -22.73 -11.24
CA ASN A 237 15.52 -22.12 -11.95
C ASN A 237 15.64 -22.64 -13.41
N THR A 238 14.52 -22.91 -14.09
CA THR A 238 14.51 -23.64 -15.37
C THR A 238 13.59 -23.06 -16.45
N CYS A 239 12.93 -21.92 -16.22
CA CYS A 239 12.19 -21.22 -17.28
C CYS A 239 13.03 -20.08 -17.87
N ASP A 240 14.03 -20.45 -18.67
CA ASP A 240 14.59 -19.58 -19.70
C ASP A 240 13.49 -19.27 -20.73
N ILE A 241 12.86 -18.09 -20.63
CA ILE A 241 11.95 -17.61 -21.66
C ILE A 241 12.79 -17.00 -22.78
N SER A 242 13.11 -17.84 -23.75
CA SER A 242 13.36 -17.37 -25.11
C SER A 242 12.03 -16.94 -25.76
N GLN A 243 12.00 -15.68 -26.16
CA GLN A 243 11.22 -15.08 -27.25
C GLN A 243 9.68 -15.19 -27.24
N GLY A 244 9.06 -14.03 -26.99
CA GLY A 244 8.01 -13.43 -27.82
C GLY A 244 6.93 -14.35 -28.39
N GLU A 245 5.84 -14.52 -27.66
CA GLU A 245 4.54 -14.82 -28.25
C GLU A 245 3.51 -13.81 -27.73
N GLU A 246 2.73 -13.25 -28.65
CA GLU A 246 1.67 -12.29 -28.38
C GLU A 246 0.64 -12.84 -27.39
N ASN A 247 0.21 -11.96 -26.49
CA ASN A 247 -0.71 -12.20 -25.39
C ASN A 247 -2.08 -12.69 -25.90
N LEU A 248 -2.25 -14.00 -26.04
CA LEU A 248 -3.51 -14.61 -26.48
C LEU A 248 -4.60 -14.62 -25.39
N TYR A 249 -4.23 -14.38 -24.13
CA TYR A 249 -5.12 -14.46 -22.96
C TYR A 249 -5.73 -13.11 -22.53
N LEU A 250 -5.47 -12.03 -23.28
CA LEU A 250 -6.01 -10.68 -23.06
C LEU A 250 -6.83 -10.15 -24.25
N ILE A 251 -7.36 -11.03 -25.11
CA ILE A 251 -8.13 -10.60 -26.28
C ILE A 251 -9.64 -10.72 -26.01
N LYS A 252 -10.22 -9.53 -25.77
CA LYS A 252 -11.64 -9.10 -25.77
C LYS A 252 -12.55 -9.52 -24.62
#